data_AF-A0A976HQ48-F1
#
_entry.id   AF-A0A976HQ48-F1
#
_cell.length_a   1.000
_cell.length_b   1.000
_cell.length_c   1.000
_cell.angle_alpha   90.00
_cell.angle_beta   90.00
_cell.angle_gamma   90.00
#
_symmetry.space_group_name_H-M   'P 1'
#
loop_
_entity.id
_entity.type
_entity.pdbx_description
1 polymer ?
#
loop_
_entity_poly.entity_id
_entity_poly.type
_entity_poly.pdbx_seq_one_letter_code
_entity_poly.pdbx_strand_id
1 'polypeptide(L)' 'ARVAFGDVVVNALAVGEHEQDVARYYRDEVIRGPGAFVEVAPQQVDYPPAIRRKLLRELEGPQIGAVRGPRTPAG' A
#
# COMPACT_ATOMS: atom_id res chain seq x y z
N ALA A 1 20.15 -4.59 -11.52
CA ALA A 1 19.51 -3.47 -12.23
C ALA A 1 18.32 -3.00 -11.39
N ARG A 2 18.23 -1.70 -11.08
CA ARG A 2 17.08 -1.13 -10.34
C ARG A 2 15.94 -0.99 -11.34
N VAL A 3 14.87 -1.78 -11.19
CA VAL A 3 13.68 -1.68 -12.05
C VAL A 3 13.14 -0.24 -11.95
N ALA A 4 12.92 0.41 -13.09
CA ALA A 4 12.29 1.73 -13.11
C ALA A 4 10.77 1.52 -12.98
N PHE A 5 10.20 1.99 -11.87
CA PHE A 5 8.81 1.69 -11.50
C PHE A 5 7.76 2.61 -12.16
N GLY A 6 8.15 3.54 -13.03
CA GLY A 6 7.22 4.36 -13.84
C GLY A 6 5.96 4.81 -13.08
N ASP A 7 4.80 4.58 -13.70
CA ASP A 7 3.46 4.81 -13.13
C ASP A 7 2.88 3.58 -12.41
N VAL A 8 3.72 2.60 -12.04
CA VAL A 8 3.28 1.37 -11.40
C VAL A 8 3.03 1.61 -9.90
N VAL A 9 1.83 1.29 -9.46
CA VAL A 9 1.46 1.23 -8.04
C VAL A 9 1.75 -0.17 -7.50
N VAL A 10 2.43 -0.25 -6.36
CA VAL A 10 2.68 -1.51 -5.64
C VAL A 10 2.01 -1.44 -4.28
N ASN A 11 1.01 -2.29 -4.09
CA ASN A 11 0.36 -2.55 -2.80
C ASN A 11 0.91 -3.85 -2.19
N ALA A 12 0.72 -4.02 -0.88
CA ALA A 12 1.18 -5.22 -0.19
C ALA A 12 0.11 -5.81 0.75
N LEU A 13 0.24 -7.09 1.06
CA LEU A 13 -0.49 -7.80 2.10
C LEU A 13 0.53 -8.46 3.01
N ALA A 14 0.69 -7.94 4.22
CA ALA A 14 1.55 -8.54 5.24
C ALA A 14 0.78 -9.66 5.95
N VAL A 15 1.28 -10.89 5.87
CA VAL A 15 0.69 -12.06 6.56
C VAL A 15 1.74 -12.58 7.54
N GLY A 16 1.47 -12.54 8.85
CA GLY A 16 2.46 -13.02 9.81
C GLY A 16 2.18 -12.67 11.25
N GLU A 17 2.32 -13.69 12.10
CA GLU A 17 2.03 -13.67 13.54
C GLU A 17 3.15 -13.01 14.36
N HIS A 18 4.40 -13.40 14.07
CA HIS A 18 5.54 -13.19 14.97
C HIS A 18 6.47 -12.06 14.53
N GLU A 19 6.37 -11.63 13.29
CA GLU A 19 7.20 -10.56 12.74
C GLU A 19 6.41 -9.26 12.80
N GLN A 20 6.46 -8.61 13.98
CA GLN A 20 5.77 -7.33 14.23
C GLN A 20 6.17 -6.21 13.26
N ASP A 21 7.22 -6.43 12.46
CA ASP A 21 7.78 -5.49 11.52
C ASP A 21 7.49 -5.77 10.04
N VAL A 22 6.81 -6.86 9.64
CA VAL A 22 6.57 -7.11 8.20
C VAL A 22 5.72 -5.99 7.58
N ALA A 23 4.67 -5.57 8.29
CA ALA A 23 3.84 -4.46 7.82
C ALA A 23 4.64 -3.15 7.77
N ARG A 24 5.57 -2.94 8.70
CA ARG A 24 6.47 -1.78 8.72
C ARG A 24 7.43 -1.83 7.53
N TYR A 25 8.12 -2.95 7.32
CA TYR A 25 9.01 -3.18 6.19
C TYR A 25 8.28 -2.97 4.85
N TYR A 26 7.04 -3.45 4.72
CA TYR A 26 6.27 -3.22 3.50
C TYR A 26 5.93 -1.76 3.27
N ARG A 27 5.65 -0.99 4.32
CA ARG A 27 5.44 0.46 4.22
C ARG A 27 6.72 1.20 3.85
N ASP A 28 7.84 0.83 4.46
CA ASP A 28 9.09 1.57 4.36
C ASP A 28 9.86 1.23 3.06
N GLU A 29 9.83 -0.04 2.63
CA GLU A 29 10.75 -0.55 1.60
C GLU A 29 10.05 -1.11 0.33
N VAL A 30 8.75 -1.45 0.40
CA VAL A 30 8.07 -2.21 -0.67
C VAL A 30 7.01 -1.41 -1.41
N ILE A 31 6.04 -0.81 -0.72
CA ILE A 31 4.94 -0.12 -1.41
C ILE A 31 5.45 1.13 -2.13
N ARG A 32 4.79 1.48 -3.23
CA ARG A 32 5.13 2.67 -4.02
C ARG A 32 3.97 3.11 -4.89
N GLY A 33 4.00 4.38 -5.30
CA GLY A 33 2.98 4.99 -6.13
C GLY A 33 1.87 5.65 -5.30
N PRO A 34 1.13 6.61 -5.89
CA PRO A 34 0.08 7.34 -5.18
C PRO A 34 -1.02 6.42 -4.67
N GLY A 35 -1.42 6.60 -3.41
CA GLY A 35 -2.50 5.81 -2.79
C GLY A 35 -2.14 4.36 -2.46
N ALA A 36 -0.87 3.96 -2.61
CA ALA A 36 -0.42 2.63 -2.26
C ALA A 36 -0.65 2.30 -0.78
N PHE A 37 -0.94 1.04 -0.49
CA PHE A 37 -1.27 0.62 0.87
C PHE A 37 -0.77 -0.78 1.22
N VAL A 38 -0.72 -1.04 2.52
CA VAL A 38 -0.45 -2.36 3.10
C VAL A 38 -1.71 -2.84 3.82
N GLU A 39 -2.24 -3.98 3.40
CA GLU A 39 -3.25 -4.75 4.13
C GLU A 39 -2.55 -5.71 5.10
N VAL A 40 -3.20 -6.05 6.22
CA VAL A 40 -2.58 -6.87 7.28
C VAL A 40 -3.46 -8.07 7.62
N ALA A 41 -2.84 -9.24 7.69
CA ALA A 41 -3.36 -10.47 8.24
C ALA A 41 -2.42 -10.93 9.38
N PRO A 42 -2.77 -10.66 10.65
CA PRO A 42 -1.95 -11.06 11.79
C PRO A 42 -1.71 -12.57 11.80
N GLN A 43 -2.76 -13.36 11.62
CA GLN A 43 -2.64 -14.81 11.56
C GLN A 43 -2.81 -15.32 10.12
N GLN A 44 -2.33 -16.53 9.82
CA GLN A 44 -2.68 -17.19 8.56
C GLN A 44 -4.20 -17.36 8.40
N VAL A 45 -4.92 -17.57 9.50
CA VAL A 45 -6.39 -17.70 9.48
C VAL A 45 -7.09 -16.38 9.08
N ASP A 46 -6.41 -15.24 9.21
CA ASP A 46 -6.94 -13.93 8.81
C ASP A 46 -6.70 -13.63 7.33
N TYR A 47 -5.94 -14.48 6.61
CA TYR A 47 -5.64 -14.26 5.21
C TYR A 47 -6.89 -14.18 4.32
N PRO A 48 -7.87 -15.11 4.39
CA PRO A 48 -9.05 -15.06 3.51
C PRO A 48 -9.86 -13.75 3.59
N PRO A 49 -10.21 -13.22 4.79
CA PRO A 49 -10.86 -11.92 4.85
C PRO A 49 -9.94 -10.77 4.45
N ALA A 50 -8.62 -10.84 4.70
CA ALA A 50 -7.68 -9.79 4.34
C ALA A 50 -7.46 -9.67 2.83
N ILE A 51 -7.25 -10.78 2.12
CA ILE A 51 -7.08 -10.75 0.66
C ILE A 51 -8.34 -10.23 -0.02
N ARG A 52 -9.53 -10.56 0.50
CA ARG A 52 -10.79 -10.02 -0.01
C ARG A 52 -10.84 -8.49 0.11
N ARG A 53 -10.48 -7.92 1.26
CA ARG A 53 -10.44 -6.45 1.44
C ARG A 53 -9.44 -5.79 0.49
N LYS A 54 -8.25 -6.39 0.34
CA LYS A 54 -7.22 -5.89 -0.57
C LYS A 54 -7.71 -5.86 -2.02
N LEU A 55 -8.29 -6.95 -2.51
CA LEU A 55 -8.80 -7.03 -3.88
C LEU A 55 -9.92 -6.01 -4.12
N LEU A 56 -10.87 -5.87 -3.18
CA LEU A 56 -11.93 -4.87 -3.29
C LEU A 56 -11.35 -3.45 -3.39
N ARG A 57 -10.36 -3.12 -2.54
CA ARG A 57 -9.70 -1.81 -2.55
C ARG A 57 -8.88 -1.56 -3.83
N GLU A 58 -8.37 -2.60 -4.47
CA GLU A 58 -7.68 -2.47 -5.75
C GLU A 58 -8.63 -2.21 -6.92
N LEU A 59 -9.84 -2.78 -6.87
CA LEU A 59 -10.87 -2.57 -7.89
C LEU A 59 -11.51 -1.17 -7.81
N GLU A 60 -11.56 -0.58 -6.62
CA GLU A 60 -12.04 0.80 -6.42
C GLU A 60 -11.10 1.85 -7.06
N GLY A 61 -9.87 1.46 -7.41
CA GLY A 61 -8.86 2.34 -7.99
C GLY A 61 -8.31 3.35 -6.97
N PRO A 62 -7.38 4.23 -7.39
CA PRO A 62 -6.93 5.32 -6.54
C PRO A 62 -8.13 6.17 -6.12
N GLN A 63 -8.34 6.39 -4.82
CA GLN A 63 -9.25 7.42 -4.35
C GLN A 63 -8.69 8.79 -4.80
N ILE A 64 -9.19 9.29 -5.94
CA ILE A 64 -8.88 10.62 -6.45
C ILE A 64 -9.62 11.60 -5.54
N GLY A 65 -8.96 11.99 -4.45
CA GLY A 65 -9.59 12.75 -3.36
C GLY A 65 -8.59 13.33 -2.37
N ALA A 66 -7.41 13.76 -2.81
CA ALA A 66 -6.59 14.68 -2.05
C ALA A 66 -6.02 15.70 -3.02
N VAL A 67 -6.84 16.71 -3.32
CA VAL A 67 -6.39 17.94 -3.99
C VAL A 67 -5.23 18.48 -3.15
N ARG A 68 -3.99 18.30 -3.63
CA ARG A 68 -2.89 19.10 -3.14
C ARG A 68 -3.18 20.53 -3.59
N GLY A 69 -3.64 21.37 -2.67
CA GLY A 69 -3.86 22.79 -2.93
C GLY A 69 -2.61 23.42 -3.57
N PRO A 70 -2.79 24.47 -4.39
CA PRO A 70 -1.68 25.09 -5.12
C PRO A 70 -0.59 25.51 -4.16
N ARG A 71 0.64 25.03 -4.39
CA ARG A 71 1.81 25.60 -3.72
C ARG A 71 2.07 26.96 -4.34
N THR A 72 1.69 28.02 -3.64
CA THR A 72 2.21 29.36 -3.91
C THR A 72 3.71 29.34 -3.62
N PRO A 73 4.60 29.59 -4.59
CA PRO A 73 5.99 29.88 -4.26
C PRO A 73 6.03 31.25 -3.56
N ALA A 74 6.50 31.25 -2.32
CA ALA A 74 6.89 32.46 -1.63
C ALA A 74 8.37 32.72 -1.93
N GLY A 75 8.68 33.91 -2.44
CA GLY A 75 10.04 34.44 -2.61
C GLY A 75 10.46 34.56 -4.06
#